data_AF-A0A1J4S835-F1
#
_entry.id   AF-A0A1J4S835-F1
#
_cell.length_a   1.000
_cell.length_b   1.000
_cell.length_c   1.000
_cell.angle_alpha   90.00
_cell.angle_beta   90.00
_cell.angle_gamma   90.00
#
_symmetry.space_group_name_H-M   'P 1'
#
loop_
_entity.id
_entity.type
_entity.pdbx_description
1 polymer ?
#
loop_
_entity_poly.entity_id
_entity_poly.type
_entity_poly.pdbx_seq_one_letter_code
_entity_poly.pdbx_strand_id
1 'polypeptide(L)'
;MKKIWIAVIFCGLLFLYLLGLRLDFFRKETPYSAPPIDKQNISVKETWMNIYQHDRKIGYAHRSFIPIDKGYRLADSAYLRINTMGMVQDVRVRTEGNLNSDLTLASFDFYLQSGLFHFKAQGKVTGKTLSVFIDKQKIEIPIDKNLYLTSGIVDAAFDSGLKPNQTKTFLVFDPASMGKRPVRIALIGNESLDIMGRRQNTKKISIDFMGASQTAWIAEDGTVVQEEGFMGILLKRVPKKEALNGLAVASQDLTKIVSAASNVPIKQQDQLKQLRLQITGTNDKILLNGGRQTYTPPILTILREELPDPSEVLASEKDLPERHLQNAPPLIQDEHPKIKNKVAEIVSPDDSPLTKAQKLVSWIYKNIDKRPVLSIPNALQTLENRMGDCNEHAVLLAAMARAADIPAQIEAGLVYMNGGFYYHAWNVLYLGRWITADSLMGQMPADVTHIRFIRGGADRQIDLVGVIGKVKIHILEQL
;
A
#
# COMPACT_ATOMS: atom_id res chain seq x y z
N MET A 1 11.72 30.90 -46.68
CA MET A 1 11.77 29.50 -46.20
C MET A 1 12.62 29.29 -44.94
N LYS A 2 13.91 29.71 -44.88
CA LYS A 2 14.78 29.45 -43.70
C LYS A 2 14.26 29.96 -42.34
N LYS A 3 13.57 31.11 -42.28
CA LYS A 3 13.05 31.67 -41.01
C LYS A 3 11.89 30.88 -40.38
N ILE A 4 11.07 30.21 -41.20
CA ILE A 4 9.93 29.40 -40.73
C ILE A 4 10.44 28.09 -40.10
N TRP A 5 11.45 27.46 -40.70
CA TRP A 5 12.08 26.25 -40.15
C TRP A 5 12.75 26.49 -38.79
N ILE A 6 13.37 27.65 -38.59
CA ILE A 6 13.96 28.02 -37.29
C ILE A 6 12.88 28.18 -36.20
N ALA A 7 11.74 28.79 -36.53
CA ALA A 7 10.62 28.94 -35.60
C ALA A 7 9.98 27.59 -35.23
N VAL A 8 9.83 26.68 -36.20
CA VAL A 8 9.29 25.33 -35.98
C VAL A 8 10.24 24.50 -35.10
N ILE A 9 11.55 24.57 -35.32
CA ILE A 9 12.54 23.88 -34.48
C ILE A 9 12.54 24.44 -33.06
N PHE A 10 12.49 25.77 -32.89
CA PHE A 10 12.43 26.40 -31.58
C PHE A 10 11.15 26.02 -30.82
N CYS A 11 9.98 26.04 -31.49
CA CYS A 11 8.72 25.61 -30.87
C CYS A 11 8.73 24.11 -30.53
N GLY A 12 9.33 23.27 -31.39
CA GLY A 12 9.50 21.84 -31.12
C GLY A 12 10.39 21.56 -29.92
N LEU A 13 11.52 22.26 -29.79
CA LEU A 13 12.42 22.15 -28.64
C LEU A 13 11.80 22.70 -27.36
N LEU A 14 11.09 23.83 -27.43
CA LEU A 14 10.33 24.39 -26.30
C LEU A 14 9.21 23.42 -25.88
N PHE A 15 8.51 22.82 -26.83
CA PHE A 15 7.49 21.80 -26.55
C PHE A 15 8.11 20.56 -25.90
N LEU A 16 9.23 20.04 -26.41
CA LEU A 16 9.94 18.90 -25.81
C LEU A 16 10.48 19.23 -24.41
N TYR A 17 10.94 20.46 -24.17
CA TYR A 17 11.38 20.93 -22.86
C TYR A 17 10.21 21.04 -21.87
N LEU A 18 9.10 21.67 -22.29
CA LEU A 18 7.87 21.77 -21.47
C LEU A 18 7.22 20.40 -21.26
N LEU A 19 7.31 19.51 -22.25
CA LEU A 19 6.88 18.12 -22.14
C LEU A 19 7.78 17.36 -21.16
N GLY A 20 9.09 17.57 -21.20
CA GLY A 20 10.04 17.02 -20.23
C GLY A 20 9.79 17.53 -18.80
N LEU A 21 9.42 18.81 -18.64
CA LEU A 21 8.98 19.36 -17.36
C LEU A 21 7.63 18.77 -16.90
N ARG A 22 6.68 18.58 -17.81
CA ARG A 22 5.36 17.99 -17.53
C ARG A 22 5.42 16.49 -17.24
N LEU A 23 6.38 15.78 -17.84
CA LEU A 23 6.64 14.35 -17.65
C LEU A 23 7.65 14.08 -16.51
N ASP A 24 8.03 15.10 -15.72
CA ASP A 24 9.00 14.97 -14.62
C ASP A 24 10.38 14.38 -15.04
N PHE A 25 10.73 14.44 -16.34
CA PHE A 25 11.91 13.79 -16.93
C PHE A 25 13.24 14.39 -16.43
N PHE A 26 13.21 15.64 -15.95
CA PHE A 26 14.38 16.36 -15.40
C PHE A 26 14.44 16.35 -13.87
N ARG A 27 13.55 15.61 -13.20
CA ARG A 27 13.55 15.50 -11.74
C ARG A 27 14.72 14.63 -11.31
N LYS A 28 15.91 15.24 -11.19
CA LYS A 28 17.05 14.65 -10.48
C LYS A 28 16.51 14.14 -9.14
N GLU A 29 16.70 12.86 -8.84
CA GLU A 29 16.50 12.35 -7.49
C GLU A 29 17.24 13.29 -6.55
N THR A 30 16.51 14.04 -5.73
CA THR A 30 17.15 14.93 -4.77
C THR A 30 17.95 14.04 -3.84
N PRO A 31 19.29 14.21 -3.77
CA PRO A 31 20.13 13.37 -2.94
C PRO A 31 19.58 13.41 -1.51
N TYR A 32 19.53 12.25 -0.87
CA TYR A 32 19.27 12.18 0.56
C TYR A 32 20.22 13.14 1.28
N SER A 33 19.66 14.13 1.97
CA SER A 33 20.40 15.06 2.80
C SER A 33 19.84 14.92 4.19
N ALA A 34 20.62 14.33 5.10
CA ALA A 34 20.30 14.34 6.52
C ALA A 34 20.21 15.81 6.94
N PRO A 35 19.01 16.32 7.27
CA PRO A 35 18.91 17.71 7.62
C PRO A 35 19.63 17.95 8.95
N PRO A 36 20.37 19.05 9.11
CA PRO A 36 20.69 19.52 10.44
C PRO A 36 19.37 19.82 11.15
N ILE A 37 19.18 19.20 12.31
CA ILE A 37 18.06 19.42 13.22
C ILE A 37 18.51 20.50 14.17
N ASP A 38 17.84 21.65 14.12
CA ASP A 38 18.12 22.75 15.02
C ASP A 38 17.58 22.34 16.39
N LYS A 39 18.41 22.38 17.44
CA LYS A 39 17.97 22.00 18.80
C LYS A 39 17.08 23.09 19.39
N GLN A 40 15.94 23.37 18.77
CA GLN A 40 14.91 24.17 19.40
C GLN A 40 14.27 23.34 20.51
N ASN A 41 13.95 24.00 21.63
CA ASN A 41 13.16 23.41 22.70
C ASN A 41 11.75 23.13 22.15
N ILE A 42 11.56 22.00 21.48
CA ILE A 42 10.24 21.56 21.02
C ILE A 42 9.38 21.43 22.27
N SER A 43 8.31 22.21 22.34
CA SER A 43 7.38 22.18 23.48
C SER A 43 6.54 20.90 23.46
N VAL A 44 5.93 20.58 24.60
CA VAL A 44 4.89 19.56 24.64
C VAL A 44 3.76 19.97 23.71
N LYS A 45 3.42 19.10 22.76
CA LYS A 45 2.29 19.30 21.83
C LYS A 45 1.25 18.23 22.08
N GLU A 46 0.00 18.64 22.20
CA GLU A 46 -1.15 17.73 22.19
C GLU A 46 -2.19 18.26 21.20
N THR A 47 -2.55 17.42 20.23
CA THR A 47 -3.45 17.79 19.13
C THR A 47 -4.56 16.77 18.98
N TRP A 48 -5.79 17.27 18.99
CA TRP A 48 -7.01 16.51 18.70
C TRP A 48 -7.55 16.97 17.35
N MET A 49 -7.95 16.02 16.50
CA MET A 49 -8.44 16.31 15.16
C MET A 49 -9.71 15.51 14.86
N ASN A 50 -10.68 16.13 14.19
CA ASN A 50 -11.76 15.40 13.53
C ASN A 50 -11.27 14.92 12.17
N ILE A 51 -11.66 13.69 11.79
CA ILE A 51 -11.37 13.12 10.48
C ILE A 51 -12.66 13.15 9.66
N TYR A 52 -12.59 13.79 8.49
CA TYR A 52 -13.70 13.92 7.55
C TYR A 52 -13.41 13.17 6.26
N GLN A 53 -14.47 12.69 5.60
CA GLN A 53 -14.46 12.32 4.19
C GLN A 53 -15.56 13.09 3.47
N HIS A 54 -15.21 13.99 2.54
CA HIS A 54 -16.17 14.82 1.79
C HIS A 54 -17.30 15.36 2.71
N ASP A 55 -16.91 16.06 3.77
CA ASP A 55 -17.76 16.68 4.81
C ASP A 55 -18.39 15.76 5.87
N ARG A 56 -18.27 14.43 5.73
CA ARG A 56 -18.76 13.49 6.75
C ARG A 56 -17.71 13.24 7.81
N LYS A 57 -18.01 13.49 9.09
CA LYS A 57 -17.12 13.11 10.20
C LYS A 57 -17.09 11.59 10.35
N ILE A 58 -16.01 10.96 9.91
CA ILE A 58 -15.83 9.51 9.95
C ILE A 58 -15.00 9.04 11.14
N GLY A 59 -14.42 9.97 11.91
CA GLY A 59 -13.50 9.60 12.97
C GLY A 59 -12.85 10.78 13.68
N TYR A 60 -11.85 10.46 14.49
CA TYR A 60 -10.99 11.43 15.17
C TYR A 60 -9.57 10.87 15.31
N ALA A 61 -8.60 11.77 15.47
CA ALA A 61 -7.22 11.44 15.77
C ALA A 61 -6.73 12.24 16.99
N HIS A 62 -5.77 11.66 17.71
CA HIS A 62 -5.08 12.27 18.83
C HIS A 62 -3.58 12.03 18.71
N ARG A 63 -2.83 13.12 18.79
CA ARG A 63 -1.37 13.12 18.73
C ARG A 63 -0.79 13.81 19.96
N SER A 64 0.23 13.21 20.54
CA SER A 64 1.04 13.80 21.59
C SER A 64 2.52 13.70 21.25
N PHE A 65 3.25 14.79 21.46
CA PHE A 65 4.69 14.88 21.27
C PHE A 65 5.30 15.50 22.52
N ILE A 66 6.10 14.72 23.25
CA ILE A 66 6.59 15.06 24.58
C ILE A 66 8.12 14.93 24.61
N PRO A 67 8.87 16.00 24.96
CA PRO A 67 10.29 15.90 25.22
C PRO A 67 10.58 15.00 26.43
N ILE A 68 11.62 14.17 26.33
CA ILE A 68 12.12 13.32 27.41
C ILE A 68 13.63 13.50 27.53
N ASP A 69 14.24 13.03 28.63
CA ASP A 69 15.68 13.21 28.91
C ASP A 69 16.60 12.85 27.72
N LYS A 70 16.20 11.85 26.93
CA LYS A 70 16.94 11.37 25.74
C LYS A 70 16.04 11.38 24.50
N GLY A 71 15.61 12.57 24.09
CA GLY A 71 14.89 12.77 22.83
C GLY A 71 13.41 13.03 23.03
N TYR A 72 12.54 12.28 22.36
CA TYR A 72 11.10 12.56 22.33
C TYR A 72 10.25 11.29 22.40
N ARG A 73 9.11 11.39 23.10
CA ARG A 73 8.03 10.41 23.03
C ARG A 73 6.95 10.93 22.10
N LEU A 74 6.64 10.15 21.08
CA LEU A 74 5.54 10.39 20.16
C LEU A 74 4.45 9.35 20.41
N ALA A 75 3.19 9.78 20.48
CA ALA A 75 2.04 8.90 20.38
C ALA A 75 1.05 9.47 19.36
N ASP A 76 0.56 8.62 18.48
CA ASP A 76 -0.46 8.92 17.47
C ASP A 76 -1.53 7.86 17.54
N SER A 77 -2.79 8.26 17.60
CA SER A 77 -3.92 7.34 17.60
C SER A 77 -5.06 7.86 16.75
N ALA A 78 -5.73 6.96 16.06
CA ALA A 78 -6.87 7.28 15.21
C ALA A 78 -7.99 6.27 15.41
N TYR A 79 -9.22 6.76 15.40
CA TYR A 79 -10.43 5.97 15.32
C TYR A 79 -11.22 6.40 14.09
N LEU A 80 -11.63 5.43 13.27
CA LEU A 80 -12.31 5.64 12.00
C LEU A 80 -13.46 4.65 11.85
N ARG A 81 -14.54 5.06 11.18
CA ARG A 81 -15.61 4.18 10.72
C ARG A 81 -15.60 4.12 9.20
N ILE A 82 -15.09 3.03 8.67
CA ILE A 82 -14.87 2.86 7.24
C ILE A 82 -15.93 1.92 6.68
N ASN A 83 -16.51 2.29 5.55
CA ASN A 83 -17.39 1.47 4.74
C ASN A 83 -16.63 0.91 3.54
N THR A 84 -16.60 -0.41 3.43
CA THR A 84 -16.07 -1.12 2.27
C THR A 84 -17.07 -2.19 1.85
N MET A 85 -17.44 -2.20 0.57
CA MET A 85 -18.38 -3.18 0.01
C MET A 85 -19.72 -3.24 0.77
N GLY A 86 -20.17 -2.11 1.31
CA GLY A 86 -21.40 -2.00 2.10
C GLY A 86 -21.29 -2.43 3.57
N MET A 87 -20.12 -2.90 4.03
CA MET A 87 -19.89 -3.25 5.43
C MET A 87 -19.10 -2.15 6.15
N VAL A 88 -19.62 -1.75 7.31
CA VAL A 88 -19.01 -0.71 8.15
C VAL A 88 -18.16 -1.36 9.23
N GLN A 89 -16.90 -0.93 9.31
CA GLN A 89 -15.93 -1.40 10.30
C GLN A 89 -15.35 -0.24 11.09
N ASP A 90 -15.21 -0.46 12.39
CA ASP A 90 -14.48 0.42 13.27
C ASP A 90 -12.99 0.06 13.21
N VAL A 91 -12.17 1.01 12.75
CA VAL A 91 -10.72 0.87 12.65
C VAL A 91 -10.07 1.70 13.74
N ARG A 92 -9.21 1.07 14.54
CA ARG A 92 -8.38 1.73 15.56
C ARG A 92 -6.92 1.55 15.20
N VAL A 93 -6.18 2.65 15.12
CA VAL A 93 -4.74 2.66 14.89
C VAL A 93 -4.09 3.36 16.07
N ARG A 94 -2.98 2.82 16.57
CA ARG A 94 -2.13 3.45 17.58
C ARG A 94 -0.67 3.19 17.26
N THR A 95 0.11 4.25 17.21
CA THR A 95 1.55 4.22 17.01
C THR A 95 2.21 4.99 18.14
N GLU A 96 3.17 4.37 18.78
CA GLU A 96 3.94 4.98 19.85
C GLU A 96 5.43 4.87 19.54
N GLY A 97 6.12 5.99 19.35
CA GLY A 97 7.54 6.04 19.03
C GLY A 97 8.37 6.64 20.16
N ASN A 98 9.54 6.07 20.44
CA ASN A 98 10.61 6.80 21.10
C ASN A 98 11.59 7.26 20.02
N LEU A 99 11.87 8.54 19.99
CA LEU A 99 12.75 9.19 19.03
C LEU A 99 14.00 9.69 19.74
N ASN A 100 15.13 9.62 19.06
CA ASN A 100 16.37 10.25 19.50
C ASN A 100 16.25 11.79 19.46
N SER A 101 17.23 12.49 20.01
CA SER A 101 17.26 13.97 19.98
C SER A 101 17.30 14.56 18.57
N ASP A 102 17.73 13.79 17.57
CA ASP A 102 17.68 14.12 16.15
C ASP A 102 16.42 13.56 15.45
N LEU A 103 15.37 13.29 16.22
CA LEU A 103 14.06 12.78 15.76
C LEU A 103 14.11 11.43 15.02
N THR A 104 15.28 10.79 14.95
CA THR A 104 15.42 9.45 14.36
C THR A 104 14.77 8.41 15.25
N LEU A 105 14.27 7.35 14.62
CA LEU A 105 13.58 6.26 15.28
C LEU A 105 14.54 5.51 16.22
N ALA A 106 14.21 5.44 17.51
CA ALA A 106 14.89 4.58 18.47
C ALA A 106 14.10 3.28 18.72
N SER A 107 12.78 3.41 18.93
CA SER A 107 11.86 2.27 19.03
C SER A 107 10.43 2.67 18.70
N PHE A 108 9.59 1.69 18.39
CA PHE A 108 8.16 1.91 18.22
C PHE A 108 7.33 0.72 18.73
N ASP A 109 6.09 1.02 19.07
CA ASP A 109 4.99 0.07 19.26
C ASP A 109 3.85 0.47 18.31
N PHE A 110 3.33 -0.49 17.57
CA PHE A 110 2.26 -0.29 16.61
C PHE A 110 1.12 -1.28 16.89
N TYR A 111 -0.11 -0.75 16.87
CA TYR A 111 -1.33 -1.51 17.04
C TYR A 111 -2.36 -1.08 16.00
N LEU A 112 -2.93 -2.06 15.32
CA LEU A 112 -4.07 -1.90 14.42
C LEU A 112 -5.16 -2.87 14.85
N GLN A 113 -6.40 -2.41 14.86
CA GLN A 113 -7.57 -3.25 15.11
C GLN A 113 -8.68 -2.91 14.15
N SER A 114 -9.24 -3.93 13.50
CA SER A 114 -10.47 -3.83 12.71
C SER A 114 -11.31 -5.09 12.87
N GLY A 115 -12.49 -4.95 13.49
CA GLY A 115 -13.35 -6.09 13.81
C GLY A 115 -12.62 -7.14 14.69
N LEU A 116 -12.54 -8.38 14.19
CA LEU A 116 -11.84 -9.50 14.84
C LEU A 116 -10.33 -9.52 14.58
N PHE A 117 -9.85 -8.68 13.67
CA PHE A 117 -8.44 -8.65 13.29
C PHE A 117 -7.69 -7.64 14.16
N HIS A 118 -6.53 -8.08 14.63
CA HIS A 118 -5.61 -7.27 15.39
C HIS A 118 -4.20 -7.48 14.86
N PHE A 119 -3.43 -6.41 14.74
CA PHE A 119 -2.04 -6.49 14.37
C PHE A 119 -1.20 -5.72 15.38
N LYS A 120 -0.10 -6.34 15.80
CA LYS A 120 0.87 -5.77 16.72
C LYS A 120 2.26 -5.91 16.12
N ALA A 121 2.99 -4.81 16.09
CA ALA A 121 4.40 -4.80 15.74
C ALA A 121 5.17 -3.94 16.74
N GLN A 122 6.34 -4.42 17.14
CA GLN A 122 7.25 -3.67 18.00
C GLN A 122 8.61 -3.61 17.33
N GLY A 123 9.28 -2.47 17.36
CA GLY A 123 10.58 -2.33 16.75
C GLY A 123 11.57 -1.58 17.62
N LYS A 124 12.84 -1.96 17.49
CA LYS A 124 13.95 -1.29 18.16
C LYS A 124 15.15 -1.17 17.23
N VAL A 125 15.73 0.02 17.18
CA VAL A 125 16.97 0.28 16.47
C VAL A 125 18.16 -0.05 17.38
N THR A 126 19.11 -0.82 16.88
CA THR A 126 20.39 -1.12 17.56
C THR A 126 21.50 -1.05 16.53
N GLY A 127 22.40 -0.10 16.67
CA GLY A 127 23.43 0.19 15.66
C GLY A 127 22.80 0.57 14.32
N LYS A 128 23.06 -0.24 13.29
CA LYS A 128 22.54 -0.05 11.92
C LYS A 128 21.42 -1.03 11.57
N THR A 129 20.70 -1.56 12.55
CA THR A 129 19.64 -2.55 12.32
C THR A 129 18.39 -2.17 13.09
N LEU A 130 17.24 -2.15 12.40
CA LEU A 130 15.92 -2.13 13.01
C LEU A 130 15.46 -3.58 13.16
N SER A 131 15.38 -4.07 14.40
CA SER A 131 14.72 -5.34 14.69
C SER A 131 13.23 -5.08 14.87
N VAL A 132 12.38 -5.75 14.09
CA VAL A 132 10.92 -5.71 14.24
C VAL A 132 10.40 -7.07 14.66
N PHE A 133 9.56 -7.09 15.68
CA PHE A 133 8.86 -8.25 16.18
C PHE A 133 7.39 -8.16 15.79
N ILE A 134 6.89 -9.19 15.12
CA ILE A 134 5.47 -9.39 14.80
C ILE A 134 5.11 -10.76 15.38
N ASP A 135 4.26 -10.77 16.40
CA ASP A 135 3.98 -11.97 17.20
C ASP A 135 5.27 -12.67 17.67
N LYS A 136 5.59 -13.84 17.09
CA LYS A 136 6.80 -14.63 17.39
C LYS A 136 7.90 -14.51 16.34
N GLN A 137 7.66 -13.75 15.28
CA GLN A 137 8.60 -13.59 14.18
C GLN A 137 9.42 -12.32 14.35
N LYS A 138 10.70 -12.41 14.00
CA LYS A 138 11.64 -11.29 14.00
C LYS A 138 12.09 -11.00 12.57
N ILE A 139 12.07 -9.72 12.21
CA ILE A 139 12.60 -9.21 10.95
C ILE A 139 13.74 -8.28 11.29
N GLU A 140 14.83 -8.37 10.53
CA GLU A 140 15.94 -7.43 10.65
C GLU A 140 16.00 -6.57 9.39
N ILE A 141 15.87 -5.26 9.57
CA ILE A 141 15.91 -4.28 8.48
C ILE A 141 17.20 -3.48 8.63
N PRO A 142 18.14 -3.58 7.66
CA PRO A 142 19.37 -2.80 7.70
C PRO A 142 19.05 -1.31 7.53
N ILE A 143 19.80 -0.45 8.24
CA ILE A 143 19.66 1.00 8.24
C ILE A 143 20.98 1.61 7.78
N ASP A 144 20.96 2.16 6.57
CA ASP A 144 22.10 2.79 5.91
C ASP A 144 22.09 4.33 6.04
N LYS A 145 20.96 4.90 6.47
CA LYS A 145 20.67 6.34 6.56
C LYS A 145 19.78 6.62 7.77
N ASN A 146 19.72 7.86 8.25
CA ASN A 146 18.84 8.23 9.36
C ASN A 146 17.39 7.86 9.02
N LEU A 147 16.80 7.03 9.89
CA LEU A 147 15.48 6.46 9.73
C LEU A 147 14.52 7.19 10.67
N TYR A 148 13.43 7.72 10.12
CA TYR A 148 12.39 8.43 10.86
C TYR A 148 11.12 7.58 10.93
N LEU A 149 10.28 7.81 11.93
CA LEU A 149 8.95 7.18 12.01
C LEU A 149 7.94 8.00 11.20
N THR A 150 7.02 7.36 10.46
CA THR A 150 6.02 8.05 9.62
C THR A 150 5.26 9.13 10.38
N SER A 151 4.82 8.84 11.61
CA SER A 151 4.05 9.78 12.43
C SER A 151 4.84 10.99 12.94
N GLY A 152 6.18 10.93 12.95
CA GLY A 152 7.05 12.03 13.37
C GLY A 152 7.67 12.83 12.22
N ILE A 153 7.33 12.51 10.97
CA ILE A 153 8.02 13.09 9.80
C ILE A 153 7.74 14.59 9.63
N VAL A 154 6.55 15.05 10.01
CA VAL A 154 6.18 16.47 9.89
C VAL A 154 6.96 17.32 10.90
N ASP A 155 7.13 16.83 12.13
CA ASP A 155 7.98 17.47 13.13
C ASP A 155 9.44 17.51 12.66
N ALA A 156 9.96 16.41 12.12
CA ALA A 156 11.31 16.35 11.56
C ALA A 156 11.51 17.31 10.37
N ALA A 157 10.49 17.47 9.52
CA ALA A 157 10.54 18.40 8.41
C ALA A 157 10.52 19.87 8.87
N PHE A 158 9.69 20.18 9.86
CA PHE A 158 9.61 21.52 10.44
C PHE A 158 10.95 21.93 11.08
N ASP A 159 11.51 21.04 11.89
CA ASP A 159 12.76 21.29 12.62
C ASP A 159 13.99 21.39 11.71
N SER A 160 13.93 20.75 10.54
CA SER A 160 14.99 20.80 9.54
C SER A 160 15.30 22.21 9.00
N GLY A 161 14.48 23.23 9.29
CA GLY A 161 14.61 24.57 8.73
C GLY A 161 14.28 24.65 7.24
N LEU A 162 13.28 23.87 6.80
CA LEU A 162 12.82 23.82 5.40
C LEU A 162 12.44 25.22 4.89
N LYS A 163 13.10 25.69 3.83
CA LYS A 163 12.83 27.00 3.21
C LYS A 163 11.78 26.91 2.09
N PRO A 164 11.10 28.02 1.72
CA PRO A 164 10.14 28.01 0.62
C PRO A 164 10.75 27.47 -0.68
N ASN A 165 10.01 26.65 -1.42
CA ASN A 165 10.45 25.95 -2.64
C ASN A 165 11.61 24.95 -2.45
N GLN A 166 12.04 24.68 -1.22
CA GLN A 166 13.00 23.62 -0.92
C GLN A 166 12.25 22.29 -0.76
N THR A 167 12.79 21.23 -1.36
CA THR A 167 12.37 19.85 -1.11
C THR A 167 13.44 19.13 -0.31
N LYS A 168 13.04 18.35 0.69
CA LYS A 168 13.91 17.42 1.43
C LYS A 168 13.36 16.00 1.35
N THR A 169 14.26 15.02 1.36
CA THR A 169 13.91 13.60 1.35
C THR A 169 14.29 12.98 2.68
N PHE A 170 13.34 12.36 3.36
CA PHE A 170 13.52 11.62 4.60
C PHE A 170 13.37 10.13 4.33
N LEU A 171 14.23 9.29 4.93
CA LEU A 171 14.01 7.85 4.92
C LEU A 171 13.11 7.51 6.10
N VAL A 172 11.95 6.92 5.82
CA VAL A 172 10.89 6.72 6.79
C VAL A 172 10.61 5.23 6.91
N PHE A 173 10.46 4.76 8.14
CA PHE A 173 9.88 3.46 8.43
C PHE A 173 8.39 3.61 8.74
N ASP A 174 7.58 2.87 8.01
CA ASP A 174 6.14 2.79 8.19
C ASP A 174 5.74 1.45 8.82
N PRO A 175 5.27 1.42 10.08
CA PRO A 175 4.84 0.19 10.73
C PRO A 175 3.65 -0.49 10.06
N ALA A 176 2.82 0.24 9.32
CA ALA A 176 1.65 -0.34 8.66
C ALA A 176 2.03 -1.20 7.44
N SER A 177 3.02 -0.76 6.66
CA SER A 177 3.56 -1.50 5.51
C SER A 177 4.82 -2.31 5.81
N MET A 178 5.35 -2.21 7.03
CA MET A 178 6.57 -2.88 7.47
C MET A 178 7.80 -2.55 6.61
N GLY A 179 7.78 -1.39 5.92
CA GLY A 179 8.77 -0.99 4.94
C GLY A 179 9.52 0.28 5.30
N LYS A 180 10.77 0.39 4.85
CA LYS A 180 11.52 1.65 4.81
C LYS A 180 11.42 2.29 3.41
N ARG A 181 11.03 3.55 3.31
CA ARG A 181 10.83 4.26 2.02
C ARG A 181 11.25 5.73 2.11
N PRO A 182 11.76 6.32 1.02
CA PRO A 182 12.00 7.74 0.95
C PRO A 182 10.66 8.50 0.84
N VAL A 183 10.50 9.56 1.62
CA VAL A 183 9.37 10.49 1.58
C VAL A 183 9.89 11.89 1.31
N ARG A 184 9.29 12.55 0.32
CA ARG A 184 9.71 13.90 -0.08
C ARG A 184 8.77 14.93 0.51
N ILE A 185 9.34 15.92 1.18
CA ILE A 185 8.58 17.03 1.77
C ILE A 185 9.05 18.34 1.16
N ALA A 186 8.11 19.14 0.68
CA ALA A 186 8.36 20.47 0.12
C ALA A 186 7.54 21.54 0.83
N LEU A 187 8.15 22.68 1.18
CA LEU A 187 7.41 23.84 1.67
C LEU A 187 6.81 24.59 0.47
N ILE A 188 5.48 24.55 0.36
CA ILE A 188 4.74 25.20 -0.73
C ILE A 188 4.66 26.70 -0.49
N GLY A 189 4.43 27.12 0.76
CA GLY A 189 4.30 28.52 1.11
C GLY A 189 3.55 28.71 2.42
N ASN A 190 3.06 29.94 2.63
CA ASN A 190 2.23 30.27 3.79
C ASN A 190 0.77 30.43 3.35
N GLU A 191 -0.15 29.97 4.19
CA GLU A 191 -1.58 30.08 3.98
C GLU A 191 -2.26 30.46 5.31
N SER A 192 -3.20 31.40 5.28
CA SER A 192 -3.98 31.74 6.47
C SER A 192 -5.24 30.87 6.52
N LEU A 193 -5.38 30.08 7.59
CA LEU A 193 -6.56 29.24 7.81
C LEU A 193 -7.37 29.74 9.01
N ASP A 194 -8.69 29.52 8.97
CA ASP A 194 -9.53 29.63 10.17
C ASP A 194 -9.44 28.32 10.95
N ILE A 195 -8.84 28.38 12.13
CA ILE A 195 -8.65 27.25 13.02
C ILE A 195 -9.31 27.59 14.34
N MET A 196 -10.39 26.87 14.65
CA MET A 196 -11.17 27.05 15.88
C MET A 196 -11.70 28.49 16.06
N GLY A 197 -12.15 29.12 14.98
CA GLY A 197 -12.72 30.48 14.98
C GLY A 197 -11.67 31.59 15.04
N ARG A 198 -10.39 31.26 14.79
CA ARG A 198 -9.28 32.22 14.76
C ARG A 198 -8.51 32.05 13.47
N ARG A 199 -8.30 33.15 12.76
CA ARG A 199 -7.42 33.19 11.60
C ARG A 199 -5.97 33.08 12.05
N GLN A 200 -5.27 32.04 11.60
CA GLN A 200 -3.86 31.79 11.92
C GLN A 200 -3.06 31.65 10.63
N ASN A 201 -1.84 32.18 10.61
CA ASN A 201 -0.89 31.93 9.53
C ASN A 201 -0.26 30.55 9.72
N THR A 202 -0.20 29.78 8.64
CA THR A 202 0.32 28.42 8.66
C THR A 202 1.30 28.21 7.51
N LYS A 203 2.29 27.35 7.72
CA LYS A 203 3.18 26.85 6.67
C LYS A 203 2.51 25.64 6.02
N LYS A 204 2.29 25.71 4.72
CA LYS A 204 1.72 24.64 3.89
C LYS A 204 2.84 23.79 3.32
N ILE A 205 2.88 22.52 3.68
CA ILE A 205 3.84 21.55 3.13
C ILE A 205 3.14 20.53 2.25
N SER A 206 3.80 20.10 1.18
CA SER A 206 3.43 18.94 0.38
C SER A 206 4.28 17.76 0.82
N ILE A 207 3.65 16.62 1.05
CA ILE A 207 4.26 15.35 1.42
C ILE A 207 3.97 14.38 0.27
N ASP A 208 4.99 14.04 -0.49
CA ASP A 208 4.91 13.01 -1.52
C ASP A 208 5.28 11.66 -0.91
N PHE A 209 4.24 10.91 -0.57
CA PHE A 209 4.33 9.54 -0.09
C PHE A 209 3.99 8.60 -1.25
N MET A 210 5.02 8.08 -1.91
CA MET A 210 4.89 7.07 -2.98
C MET A 210 4.06 7.51 -4.19
N GLY A 211 4.12 8.78 -4.58
CA GLY A 211 3.35 9.33 -5.70
C GLY A 211 1.91 9.74 -5.33
N ALA A 212 1.53 9.55 -4.06
CA ALA A 212 0.37 10.21 -3.48
C ALA A 212 0.83 11.47 -2.75
N SER A 213 0.44 12.62 -3.31
CA SER A 213 0.66 13.91 -2.66
C SER A 213 -0.38 14.10 -1.57
N GLN A 214 0.10 14.36 -0.37
CA GLN A 214 -0.68 14.84 0.77
C GLN A 214 -0.25 16.27 1.09
N THR A 215 -1.11 17.00 1.80
CA THR A 215 -0.81 18.36 2.23
C THR A 215 -1.01 18.47 3.73
N ALA A 216 -0.11 19.15 4.42
CA ALA A 216 -0.27 19.49 5.83
C ALA A 216 -0.05 20.98 6.04
N TRP A 217 -0.80 21.54 6.99
CA TRP A 217 -0.66 22.93 7.43
C TRP A 217 -0.15 22.93 8.87
N ILE A 218 0.93 23.67 9.08
CA ILE A 218 1.67 23.72 10.34
C ILE A 218 1.62 25.15 10.88
N ALA A 219 1.18 25.32 12.12
CA ALA A 219 1.20 26.61 12.81
C ALA A 219 2.62 27.07 13.15
N GLU A 220 2.77 28.32 13.60
CA GLU A 220 4.08 28.92 13.91
C GLU A 220 4.84 28.18 15.03
N ASP A 221 4.11 27.55 15.96
CA ASP A 221 4.63 26.71 17.05
C ASP A 221 5.01 25.28 16.60
N GLY A 222 4.89 24.97 15.30
CA GLY A 222 5.14 23.64 14.76
C GLY A 222 3.99 22.66 14.97
N THR A 223 2.82 23.09 15.43
CA THR A 223 1.64 22.22 15.58
C THR A 223 0.98 21.98 14.22
N VAL A 224 0.71 20.72 13.88
CA VAL A 224 -0.11 20.39 12.70
C VAL A 224 -1.57 20.71 12.98
N VAL A 225 -2.17 21.58 12.16
CA VAL A 225 -3.53 22.10 12.38
C VAL A 225 -4.54 21.57 11.36
N GLN A 226 -4.08 21.16 10.19
CA GLN A 226 -4.89 20.52 9.17
C GLN A 226 -4.04 19.56 8.33
N GLU A 227 -4.63 18.46 7.88
CA GLU A 227 -4.03 17.55 6.89
C GLU A 227 -5.06 17.15 5.85
N GLU A 228 -4.64 17.15 4.59
CA GLU A 228 -5.43 16.68 3.46
C GLU A 228 -4.74 15.48 2.84
N GLY A 229 -5.41 14.33 2.94
CA GLY A 229 -4.94 13.04 2.45
C GLY A 229 -5.57 12.66 1.11
N PHE A 230 -5.43 11.39 0.76
CA PHE A 230 -6.07 10.80 -0.42
C PHE A 230 -7.56 10.48 -0.14
N MET A 231 -8.33 10.14 -1.19
CA MET A 231 -9.74 9.72 -1.07
C MET A 231 -10.69 10.74 -0.40
N GLY A 232 -10.34 12.03 -0.45
CA GLY A 232 -11.14 13.10 0.15
C GLY A 232 -11.08 13.14 1.67
N ILE A 233 -10.04 12.53 2.27
CA ILE A 233 -9.79 12.55 3.70
C ILE A 233 -9.21 13.89 4.13
N LEU A 234 -9.81 14.50 5.15
CA LEU A 234 -9.42 15.79 5.71
C LEU A 234 -9.41 15.71 7.24
N LEU A 235 -8.27 16.00 7.84
CA LEU A 235 -8.12 16.11 9.29
C LEU A 235 -8.09 17.58 9.68
N LYS A 236 -8.94 17.98 10.64
CA LYS A 236 -8.98 19.36 11.15
C LYS A 236 -8.81 19.38 12.65
N ARG A 237 -7.90 20.22 13.15
CA ARG A 237 -7.71 20.44 14.59
C ARG A 237 -8.97 21.02 15.22
N VAL A 238 -9.36 20.42 16.34
CA VAL A 238 -10.52 20.81 17.14
C VAL A 238 -10.22 20.63 18.63
N PRO A 239 -10.99 21.23 19.55
CA PRO A 239 -10.91 20.89 20.98
C PRO A 239 -11.14 19.40 21.22
N LYS A 240 -10.49 18.83 22.26
CA LYS A 240 -10.69 17.44 22.70
C LYS A 240 -12.17 17.05 22.86
N LYS A 241 -12.96 17.93 23.50
CA LYS A 241 -14.40 17.69 23.72
C LYS A 241 -15.14 17.54 22.38
N GLU A 242 -14.78 18.32 21.37
CA GLU A 242 -15.40 18.24 20.04
C GLU A 242 -14.93 17.02 19.25
N ALA A 243 -13.64 16.67 19.35
CA ALA A 243 -13.11 15.45 18.72
C ALA A 243 -13.86 14.20 19.21
N LEU A 244 -14.07 14.12 20.52
CA LEU A 244 -14.75 13.00 21.19
C LEU A 244 -16.29 13.10 21.13
N ASN A 245 -16.84 14.27 20.79
CA ASN A 245 -18.29 14.46 20.65
C ASN A 245 -18.78 14.19 19.23
N GLY A 246 -20.01 13.68 19.12
CA GLY A 246 -20.64 13.35 17.85
C GLY A 246 -20.27 11.94 17.38
N LEU A 247 -21.30 11.18 16.97
CA LEU A 247 -21.08 9.84 16.44
C LEU A 247 -20.37 9.95 15.10
N ALA A 248 -19.22 9.29 14.98
CA ALA A 248 -18.63 9.05 13.68
C ALA A 248 -19.67 8.33 12.80
N VAL A 249 -19.90 8.84 11.61
CA VAL A 249 -20.71 8.15 10.59
C VAL A 249 -19.80 7.28 9.74
N ALA A 250 -20.37 6.26 9.11
CA ALA A 250 -19.61 5.46 8.17
C ALA A 250 -19.14 6.32 6.98
N SER A 251 -17.93 6.06 6.51
CA SER A 251 -17.44 6.62 5.26
C SER A 251 -18.35 6.27 4.08
N GLN A 252 -18.17 6.95 2.96
CA GLN A 252 -18.62 6.43 1.68
C GLN A 252 -17.91 5.11 1.40
N ASP A 253 -18.51 4.28 0.54
CA ASP A 253 -17.93 2.99 0.16
C ASP A 253 -16.61 3.21 -0.59
N LEU A 254 -15.49 2.95 0.09
CA LEU A 254 -14.15 3.20 -0.45
C LEU A 254 -13.90 2.36 -1.70
N THR A 255 -14.48 1.16 -1.78
CA THR A 255 -14.32 0.25 -2.92
C THR A 255 -14.85 0.87 -4.21
N LYS A 256 -15.93 1.68 -4.13
CA LYS A 256 -16.48 2.41 -5.28
C LYS A 256 -15.62 3.60 -5.68
N ILE A 257 -15.11 4.35 -4.71
CA ILE A 257 -14.29 5.55 -4.94
C ILE A 257 -13.01 5.21 -5.73
N VAL A 258 -12.42 4.03 -5.48
CA VAL A 258 -11.14 3.64 -6.07
C VAL A 258 -11.27 2.81 -7.35
N SER A 259 -12.48 2.44 -7.74
CA SER A 259 -12.72 1.59 -8.92
C SER A 259 -12.48 2.32 -10.24
N ALA A 260 -12.15 1.56 -11.28
CA ALA A 260 -12.09 2.05 -12.66
C ALA A 260 -13.35 1.60 -13.42
N ALA A 261 -14.06 2.53 -14.04
CA ALA A 261 -15.26 2.21 -14.81
C ALA A 261 -14.91 1.37 -16.06
N SER A 262 -15.79 0.43 -16.39
CA SER A 262 -15.75 -0.25 -17.69
C SER A 262 -16.66 0.45 -18.69
N ASN A 263 -16.25 0.53 -19.95
CA ASN A 263 -17.07 1.04 -21.05
C ASN A 263 -18.13 0.02 -21.53
N VAL A 264 -17.90 -1.27 -21.30
CA VAL A 264 -18.80 -2.35 -21.70
C VAL A 264 -18.89 -3.43 -20.62
N PRO A 265 -20.02 -4.15 -20.51
CA PRO A 265 -20.07 -5.33 -19.67
C PRO A 265 -19.16 -6.45 -20.22
N ILE A 266 -18.48 -7.16 -19.33
CA ILE A 266 -17.79 -8.42 -19.66
C ILE A 266 -18.72 -9.57 -19.26
N LYS A 267 -19.06 -10.43 -20.22
CA LYS A 267 -19.92 -11.61 -20.01
C LYS A 267 -19.07 -12.87 -20.13
N GLN A 268 -19.41 -13.92 -19.37
CA GLN A 268 -18.72 -15.22 -19.42
C GLN A 268 -17.20 -15.07 -19.28
N GLN A 269 -16.76 -14.27 -18.29
CA GLN A 269 -15.35 -13.94 -18.05
C GLN A 269 -14.47 -15.20 -17.93
N ASP A 270 -15.04 -16.28 -17.39
CA ASP A 270 -14.43 -17.58 -17.20
C ASP A 270 -14.25 -18.39 -18.49
N GLN A 271 -14.81 -17.95 -19.61
CA GLN A 271 -14.69 -18.59 -20.93
C GLN A 271 -13.75 -17.81 -21.87
N LEU A 272 -13.48 -16.55 -21.57
CA LEU A 272 -12.60 -15.71 -22.37
C LEU A 272 -11.16 -16.24 -22.34
N LYS A 273 -10.56 -16.31 -23.52
CA LYS A 273 -9.15 -16.64 -23.75
C LYS A 273 -8.28 -15.40 -23.84
N GLN A 274 -8.85 -14.26 -24.23
CA GLN A 274 -8.13 -13.01 -24.38
C GLN A 274 -8.98 -11.79 -24.04
N LEU A 275 -8.35 -10.81 -23.40
CA LEU A 275 -8.88 -9.47 -23.22
C LEU A 275 -7.89 -8.45 -23.78
N ARG A 276 -8.37 -7.53 -24.62
CA ARG A 276 -7.56 -6.43 -25.14
C ARG A 276 -8.20 -5.10 -24.76
N LEU A 277 -7.41 -4.21 -24.19
CA LEU A 277 -7.89 -2.94 -23.63
C LEU A 277 -6.86 -1.83 -23.79
N GLN A 278 -7.34 -0.59 -23.76
CA GLN A 278 -6.51 0.58 -23.54
C GLN A 278 -6.46 0.89 -22.03
N ILE A 279 -5.26 1.15 -21.53
CA ILE A 279 -5.03 1.56 -20.13
C ILE A 279 -4.25 2.87 -20.08
N THR A 280 -4.71 3.81 -19.26
CA THR A 280 -4.05 5.12 -19.05
C THR A 280 -4.07 5.48 -17.56
N GLY A 281 -3.30 6.51 -17.17
CA GLY A 281 -3.20 6.94 -15.76
C GLY A 281 -2.32 6.04 -14.89
N THR A 282 -1.43 5.26 -15.53
CA THR A 282 -0.43 4.41 -14.88
C THR A 282 0.89 5.16 -14.69
N ASN A 283 1.83 4.56 -13.95
CA ASN A 283 3.19 5.06 -13.79
C ASN A 283 4.22 3.96 -14.14
N ASP A 284 5.48 4.33 -14.13
CA ASP A 284 6.66 3.48 -14.41
C ASP A 284 6.87 2.34 -13.39
N LYS A 285 6.24 2.43 -12.21
CA LYS A 285 6.34 1.39 -11.18
C LYS A 285 5.40 0.20 -11.41
N ILE A 286 4.43 0.32 -12.31
CA ILE A 286 3.46 -0.74 -12.62
C ILE A 286 4.04 -1.73 -13.63
N LEU A 287 3.92 -3.02 -13.31
CA LEU A 287 4.30 -4.17 -14.12
C LEU A 287 3.21 -4.59 -15.11
N LEU A 288 3.09 -3.86 -16.21
CA LEU A 288 2.13 -4.16 -17.29
C LEU A 288 2.62 -5.20 -18.31
N ASN A 289 3.91 -5.57 -18.29
CA ASN A 289 4.51 -6.55 -19.21
C ASN A 289 4.94 -7.83 -18.48
N GLY A 290 4.85 -8.97 -19.16
CA GLY A 290 5.42 -10.26 -18.76
C GLY A 290 4.38 -11.30 -18.31
N GLY A 291 4.69 -12.58 -18.52
CA GLY A 291 3.76 -13.68 -18.27
C GLY A 291 2.56 -13.58 -19.21
N ARG A 292 1.35 -13.53 -18.65
CA ARG A 292 0.10 -13.46 -19.40
C ARG A 292 -0.25 -12.10 -20.02
N GLN A 293 0.59 -11.08 -19.79
CA GLN A 293 0.36 -9.69 -20.19
C GLN A 293 1.40 -9.17 -21.18
N THR A 294 0.93 -8.55 -22.26
CA THR A 294 1.74 -7.85 -23.25
C THR A 294 1.24 -6.42 -23.41
N TYR A 295 2.08 -5.45 -23.10
CA TYR A 295 1.78 -4.03 -23.12
C TYR A 295 2.58 -3.29 -24.20
N THR A 296 1.86 -2.83 -25.21
CA THR A 296 2.33 -1.94 -26.28
C THR A 296 1.58 -0.62 -26.12
N PRO A 297 2.15 0.37 -25.39
CA PRO A 297 1.42 1.55 -24.94
C PRO A 297 0.57 2.22 -26.04
N PRO A 298 -0.70 2.54 -25.76
CA PRO A 298 -1.45 2.37 -24.50
C PRO A 298 -2.24 1.04 -24.43
N ILE A 299 -1.97 0.10 -25.32
CA ILE A 299 -2.73 -1.16 -25.47
C ILE A 299 -2.12 -2.25 -24.60
N LEU A 300 -2.95 -2.87 -23.76
CA LEU A 300 -2.65 -4.06 -22.99
C LEU A 300 -3.46 -5.23 -23.54
N THR A 301 -2.77 -6.34 -23.81
CA THR A 301 -3.36 -7.63 -24.15
C THR A 301 -3.10 -8.61 -23.00
N ILE A 302 -4.14 -9.25 -22.51
CA ILE A 302 -4.09 -10.32 -21.51
C ILE A 302 -4.55 -11.61 -22.16
N LEU A 303 -3.72 -12.64 -22.09
CA LEU A 303 -4.04 -13.99 -22.54
C LEU A 303 -4.34 -14.87 -21.32
N ARG A 304 -5.18 -15.89 -21.48
CA ARG A 304 -5.36 -16.91 -20.44
C ARG A 304 -4.27 -17.95 -20.53
N GLU A 305 -3.69 -18.32 -19.41
CA GLU A 305 -2.70 -19.39 -19.36
C GLU A 305 -3.33 -20.74 -19.68
N GLU A 306 -2.55 -21.61 -20.32
CA GLU A 306 -2.88 -23.03 -20.45
C GLU A 306 -2.31 -23.77 -19.24
N LEU A 307 -3.12 -24.64 -18.64
CA LEU A 307 -2.66 -25.49 -17.54
C LEU A 307 -1.62 -26.49 -18.07
N PRO A 308 -0.50 -26.71 -17.35
CA PRO A 308 0.48 -27.71 -17.74
C PRO A 308 -0.14 -29.11 -17.67
N ASP A 309 0.29 -30.00 -18.56
CA ASP A 309 -0.04 -31.43 -18.45
C ASP A 309 0.63 -32.00 -17.18
N PRO A 310 -0.05 -32.81 -16.35
CA PRO A 310 0.55 -33.44 -15.17
C PRO A 310 1.89 -34.16 -15.45
N SER A 311 2.09 -34.68 -16.66
CA SER A 311 3.32 -35.34 -17.10
C SER A 311 4.50 -34.39 -17.35
N GLU A 312 4.25 -33.12 -17.68
CA GLU A 312 5.30 -32.10 -17.88
C GLU A 312 5.91 -31.64 -16.56
N VAL A 313 5.14 -31.67 -15.46
CA VAL A 313 5.51 -31.06 -14.17
C VAL A 313 6.52 -31.91 -13.38
N LEU A 314 6.53 -33.22 -13.57
CA LEU A 314 7.44 -34.16 -12.88
C LEU A 314 8.92 -34.01 -13.30
N ALA A 315 9.19 -33.30 -14.42
CA ALA A 315 10.54 -33.17 -14.98
C ALA A 315 11.32 -31.94 -14.48
N SER A 316 10.68 -30.99 -13.78
CA SER A 316 11.25 -29.65 -13.56
C SER A 316 11.80 -29.36 -12.16
N GLU A 317 12.06 -30.36 -11.31
CA GLU A 317 12.65 -30.14 -9.97
C GLU A 317 14.03 -29.45 -10.03
N LYS A 318 14.74 -29.55 -11.15
CA LYS A 318 16.09 -28.96 -11.34
C LYS A 318 16.12 -27.45 -11.61
N ASP A 319 14.98 -26.82 -11.93
CA ASP A 319 14.92 -25.40 -12.32
C ASP A 319 13.96 -24.58 -11.43
N LEU A 320 13.70 -25.03 -10.19
CA LEU A 320 13.03 -24.18 -9.20
C LEU A 320 13.88 -22.90 -9.03
N PRO A 321 13.35 -21.70 -9.28
CA PRO A 321 14.11 -20.48 -9.09
C PRO A 321 14.52 -20.38 -7.62
N GLU A 322 15.80 -20.67 -7.31
CA GLU A 322 16.39 -20.65 -5.96
C GLU A 322 16.12 -19.33 -5.20
N ARG A 323 15.79 -18.26 -5.95
CA ARG A 323 15.55 -16.91 -5.44
C ARG A 323 14.14 -16.66 -4.89
N HIS A 324 13.22 -17.62 -4.89
CA HIS A 324 11.81 -17.36 -4.49
C HIS A 324 11.37 -17.98 -3.17
N LEU A 325 12.27 -18.75 -2.53
CA LEU A 325 12.11 -19.31 -1.19
C LEU A 325 12.82 -18.47 -0.10
N GLN A 326 13.66 -17.49 -0.47
CA GLN A 326 14.69 -16.98 0.43
C GLN A 326 14.29 -15.87 1.42
N ASN A 327 13.05 -15.44 1.47
CA ASN A 327 12.54 -14.69 2.62
C ASN A 327 11.04 -14.93 2.68
N ALA A 328 10.58 -15.79 3.59
CA ALA A 328 9.16 -15.79 3.96
C ALA A 328 8.86 -14.37 4.46
N PRO A 329 8.05 -13.56 3.73
CA PRO A 329 7.62 -12.29 4.29
C PRO A 329 6.93 -12.62 5.61
N PRO A 330 7.11 -11.80 6.66
CA PRO A 330 6.64 -12.09 8.02
C PRO A 330 5.12 -12.37 8.14
N LEU A 331 4.37 -12.06 7.09
CA LEU A 331 2.92 -12.17 6.99
C LEU A 331 2.45 -13.39 6.18
N ILE A 332 3.39 -14.14 5.60
CA ILE A 332 3.18 -15.40 4.87
C ILE A 332 3.87 -16.49 5.69
N GLN A 333 3.23 -16.93 6.77
CA GLN A 333 3.82 -17.85 7.74
C GLN A 333 3.70 -19.32 7.32
N ASP A 334 4.27 -19.69 6.17
CA ASP A 334 4.32 -21.03 5.59
C ASP A 334 4.98 -22.08 6.50
N GLU A 335 5.97 -21.67 7.30
CA GLU A 335 6.62 -22.53 8.29
C GLU A 335 5.83 -22.75 9.59
N HIS A 336 4.69 -22.10 9.76
CA HIS A 336 3.92 -22.21 11.01
C HIS A 336 3.23 -23.59 11.13
N PRO A 337 3.32 -24.30 12.28
CA PRO A 337 2.75 -25.64 12.43
C PRO A 337 1.27 -25.75 12.09
N LYS A 338 0.45 -24.74 12.43
CA LYS A 338 -0.98 -24.73 12.07
C LYS A 338 -1.22 -24.69 10.56
N ILE A 339 -0.36 -24.00 9.79
CA ILE A 339 -0.45 -23.94 8.33
C ILE A 339 -0.02 -25.28 7.74
N LYS A 340 1.15 -25.81 8.13
CA LYS A 340 1.65 -27.11 7.68
C LYS A 340 0.68 -28.26 7.96
N ASN A 341 0.14 -28.33 9.17
CA ASN A 341 -0.85 -29.35 9.53
C ASN A 341 -2.10 -29.24 8.68
N LYS A 342 -2.60 -28.02 8.43
CA LYS A 342 -3.78 -27.84 7.59
C LYS A 342 -3.51 -28.24 6.14
N VAL A 343 -2.34 -27.91 5.60
CA VAL A 343 -1.95 -28.33 4.24
C VAL A 343 -1.90 -29.85 4.14
N ALA A 344 -1.31 -30.54 5.11
CA ALA A 344 -1.25 -32.00 5.15
C ALA A 344 -2.64 -32.68 5.24
N GLU A 345 -3.67 -31.99 5.75
CA GLU A 345 -5.06 -32.48 5.72
C GLU A 345 -5.72 -32.30 4.34
N ILE A 346 -5.26 -31.33 3.53
CA ILE A 346 -5.88 -30.96 2.25
C ILE A 346 -5.25 -31.73 1.09
N VAL A 347 -3.93 -31.92 1.10
CA VAL A 347 -3.17 -32.51 -0.01
C VAL A 347 -2.44 -33.79 0.40
N SER A 348 -2.28 -34.71 -0.55
CA SER A 348 -1.43 -35.89 -0.40
C SER A 348 0.01 -35.58 -0.83
N PRO A 349 1.03 -36.18 -0.19
CA PRO A 349 2.41 -36.12 -0.70
C PRO A 349 2.52 -36.54 -2.18
N ASP A 350 1.73 -37.55 -2.59
CA ASP A 350 1.72 -38.13 -3.95
C ASP A 350 0.95 -37.29 -4.99
N ASP A 351 0.26 -36.22 -4.57
CA ASP A 351 -0.44 -35.33 -5.50
C ASP A 351 0.58 -34.58 -6.38
N SER A 352 0.28 -34.44 -7.68
CA SER A 352 1.03 -33.54 -8.56
C SER A 352 0.94 -32.09 -8.05
N PRO A 353 1.92 -31.20 -8.34
CA PRO A 353 1.84 -29.79 -7.94
C PRO A 353 0.56 -29.09 -8.42
N LEU A 354 0.07 -29.42 -9.62
CA LEU A 354 -1.19 -28.90 -10.14
C LEU A 354 -2.38 -29.36 -9.29
N THR A 355 -2.43 -30.64 -8.94
CA THR A 355 -3.48 -31.21 -8.07
C THR A 355 -3.45 -30.59 -6.69
N LYS A 356 -2.26 -30.43 -6.08
CA LYS A 356 -2.07 -29.75 -4.80
C LYS A 356 -2.62 -28.31 -4.87
N ALA A 357 -2.22 -27.54 -5.89
CA ALA A 357 -2.68 -26.17 -6.08
C ALA A 357 -4.21 -26.06 -6.22
N GLN A 358 -4.83 -26.92 -7.03
CA GLN A 358 -6.28 -26.94 -7.22
C GLN A 358 -7.02 -27.27 -5.92
N LYS A 359 -6.55 -28.25 -5.14
CA LYS A 359 -7.12 -28.60 -3.83
C LYS A 359 -7.03 -27.43 -2.85
N LEU A 360 -5.87 -26.76 -2.78
CA LEU A 360 -5.68 -25.58 -1.92
C LEU A 360 -6.59 -24.42 -2.31
N VAL A 361 -6.65 -24.05 -3.60
CA VAL A 361 -7.55 -23.00 -4.11
C VAL A 361 -9.00 -23.33 -3.77
N SER A 362 -9.45 -24.57 -4.05
CA SER A 362 -10.81 -25.00 -3.78
C SER A 362 -11.14 -24.99 -2.29
N TRP A 363 -10.20 -25.44 -1.45
CA TRP A 363 -10.40 -25.47 -0.01
C TRP A 363 -10.53 -24.05 0.56
N ILE A 364 -9.63 -23.13 0.20
CA ILE A 364 -9.70 -21.74 0.67
C ILE A 364 -11.02 -21.10 0.21
N TYR A 365 -11.37 -21.24 -1.07
CA TYR A 365 -12.62 -20.71 -1.62
C TYR A 365 -13.87 -21.18 -0.86
N LYS A 366 -13.88 -22.43 -0.40
CA LYS A 366 -15.03 -23.01 0.33
C LYS A 366 -15.03 -22.72 1.83
N ASN A 367 -13.86 -22.54 2.45
CA ASN A 367 -13.71 -22.53 3.90
C ASN A 367 -13.36 -21.16 4.50
N ILE A 368 -13.04 -20.17 3.66
CA ILE A 368 -12.80 -18.79 4.11
C ILE A 368 -13.96 -17.92 3.64
N ASP A 369 -14.62 -17.27 4.61
CA ASP A 369 -15.73 -16.36 4.35
C ASP A 369 -15.24 -15.04 3.73
N LYS A 370 -15.97 -14.55 2.73
CA LYS A 370 -15.55 -13.44 1.87
C LYS A 370 -16.09 -12.15 2.46
N ARG A 371 -15.27 -11.48 3.27
CA ARG A 371 -15.64 -10.25 3.97
C ARG A 371 -14.50 -9.24 3.88
N PRO A 372 -14.71 -7.96 3.49
CA PRO A 372 -13.75 -6.88 3.71
C PRO A 372 -13.11 -6.95 5.07
N VAL A 373 -11.79 -6.81 5.13
CA VAL A 373 -11.04 -6.73 6.39
C VAL A 373 -10.03 -5.59 6.27
N LEU A 374 -10.21 -4.57 7.09
CA LEU A 374 -9.28 -3.43 7.13
C LEU A 374 -8.14 -3.71 8.12
N SER A 375 -7.33 -4.71 7.81
CA SER A 375 -6.16 -5.11 8.62
C SER A 375 -4.89 -5.20 7.78
N ILE A 376 -3.78 -5.53 8.43
CA ILE A 376 -2.57 -5.98 7.76
C ILE A 376 -2.75 -7.48 7.47
N PRO A 377 -2.66 -7.91 6.19
CA PRO A 377 -2.93 -9.29 5.80
C PRO A 377 -1.98 -10.26 6.50
N ASN A 378 -2.51 -11.32 7.11
CA ASN A 378 -1.74 -12.28 7.90
C ASN A 378 -2.28 -13.70 7.71
N ALA A 379 -1.48 -14.59 7.11
CA ALA A 379 -1.95 -15.93 6.73
C ALA A 379 -2.45 -16.76 7.92
N LEU A 380 -1.75 -16.69 9.05
CA LEU A 380 -2.14 -17.42 10.26
C LEU A 380 -3.48 -16.94 10.81
N GLN A 381 -3.67 -15.62 10.92
CA GLN A 381 -4.95 -15.05 11.38
C GLN A 381 -6.09 -15.34 10.42
N THR A 382 -5.87 -15.30 9.10
CA THR A 382 -6.88 -15.72 8.12
C THR A 382 -7.29 -17.17 8.34
N LEU A 383 -6.32 -18.06 8.57
CA LEU A 383 -6.61 -19.47 8.87
C LEU A 383 -7.40 -19.62 10.18
N GLU A 384 -7.11 -18.84 11.21
CA GLU A 384 -7.79 -18.95 12.51
C GLU A 384 -9.19 -18.34 12.49
N ASN A 385 -9.34 -17.16 11.89
CA ASN A 385 -10.59 -16.40 11.84
C ASN A 385 -11.57 -16.92 10.78
N ARG A 386 -11.10 -17.70 9.79
CA ARG A 386 -11.91 -18.27 8.69
C ARG A 386 -12.67 -17.21 7.89
N MET A 387 -12.14 -16.00 7.80
CA MET A 387 -12.72 -14.92 7.00
C MET A 387 -11.63 -13.97 6.49
N GLY A 388 -11.94 -13.20 5.46
CA GLY A 388 -11.04 -12.18 4.92
C GLY A 388 -11.45 -11.71 3.53
N ASP A 389 -10.74 -10.71 3.02
CA ASP A 389 -10.92 -10.24 1.65
C ASP A 389 -9.84 -10.79 0.71
N CYS A 390 -9.68 -10.18 -0.46
CA CYS A 390 -8.71 -10.62 -1.46
C CYS A 390 -7.29 -10.68 -0.91
N ASN A 391 -6.92 -9.79 0.02
CA ASN A 391 -5.58 -9.79 0.60
C ASN A 391 -5.39 -10.96 1.55
N GLU A 392 -6.33 -11.23 2.46
CA GLU A 392 -6.30 -12.38 3.35
C GLU A 392 -6.28 -13.71 2.60
N HIS A 393 -7.08 -13.82 1.54
CA HIS A 393 -7.10 -15.00 0.66
C HIS A 393 -5.76 -15.20 -0.05
N ALA A 394 -5.16 -14.12 -0.56
CA ALA A 394 -3.90 -14.16 -1.28
C ALA A 394 -2.71 -14.52 -0.37
N VAL A 395 -2.63 -13.97 0.84
CA VAL A 395 -1.56 -14.33 1.80
C VAL A 395 -1.72 -15.76 2.31
N LEU A 396 -2.96 -16.22 2.54
CA LEU A 396 -3.20 -17.61 2.96
C LEU A 396 -2.84 -18.60 1.87
N LEU A 397 -3.25 -18.36 0.62
CA LEU A 397 -2.88 -19.23 -0.50
C LEU A 397 -1.37 -19.24 -0.72
N ALA A 398 -0.69 -18.09 -0.61
CA ALA A 398 0.76 -18.05 -0.70
C ALA A 398 1.43 -18.91 0.40
N ALA A 399 0.95 -18.83 1.65
CA ALA A 399 1.51 -19.59 2.76
C ALA A 399 1.25 -21.09 2.61
N MET A 400 0.02 -21.48 2.24
CA MET A 400 -0.34 -22.88 2.05
C MET A 400 0.36 -23.51 0.84
N ALA A 401 0.49 -22.78 -0.27
CA ALA A 401 1.18 -23.27 -1.45
C ALA A 401 2.68 -23.51 -1.16
N ARG A 402 3.34 -22.57 -0.48
CA ARG A 402 4.75 -22.73 -0.08
C ARG A 402 4.96 -23.86 0.90
N ALA A 403 4.06 -24.03 1.87
CA ALA A 403 4.05 -25.17 2.79
C ALA A 403 3.76 -26.51 2.10
N ALA A 404 3.28 -26.50 0.85
CA ALA A 404 3.10 -27.65 -0.02
C ALA A 404 4.20 -27.76 -1.10
N ASP A 405 5.32 -27.07 -0.92
CA ASP A 405 6.48 -27.00 -1.83
C ASP A 405 6.16 -26.43 -3.22
N ILE A 406 5.15 -25.55 -3.32
CA ILE A 406 4.80 -24.83 -4.55
C ILE A 406 5.28 -23.38 -4.43
N PRO A 407 6.22 -22.93 -5.28
CA PRO A 407 6.61 -21.53 -5.30
C PRO A 407 5.41 -20.64 -5.62
N ALA A 408 5.12 -19.70 -4.72
CA ALA A 408 3.96 -18.82 -4.82
C ALA A 408 4.34 -17.37 -4.58
N GLN A 409 3.77 -16.48 -5.38
CA GLN A 409 3.87 -15.03 -5.22
C GLN A 409 2.48 -14.41 -5.20
N ILE A 410 2.37 -13.23 -4.58
CA ILE A 410 1.16 -12.43 -4.59
C ILE A 410 1.27 -11.44 -5.73
N GLU A 411 0.19 -11.28 -6.48
CA GLU A 411 -0.02 -10.23 -7.47
C GLU A 411 -1.16 -9.34 -7.01
N ALA A 412 -1.11 -8.07 -7.41
CA ALA A 412 -2.22 -7.15 -7.19
C ALA A 412 -2.37 -6.19 -8.36
N GLY A 413 -3.57 -5.69 -8.53
CA GLY A 413 -3.95 -4.84 -9.64
C GLY A 413 -5.46 -4.68 -9.70
N LEU A 414 -6.06 -4.86 -10.88
CA LEU A 414 -7.50 -4.69 -11.08
C LEU A 414 -8.16 -5.97 -11.60
N VAL A 415 -9.39 -6.26 -11.14
CA VAL A 415 -10.23 -7.36 -11.62
C VAL A 415 -11.61 -6.83 -11.97
N TYR A 416 -12.21 -7.34 -13.04
CA TYR A 416 -13.57 -6.97 -13.42
C TYR A 416 -14.59 -7.65 -12.50
N MET A 417 -15.42 -6.86 -11.83
CA MET A 417 -16.51 -7.33 -10.99
C MET A 417 -17.67 -6.34 -11.11
N ASN A 418 -18.92 -6.80 -11.10
CA ASN A 418 -20.11 -5.94 -10.97
C ASN A 418 -20.15 -4.69 -11.88
N GLY A 419 -19.66 -4.78 -13.12
CA GLY A 419 -19.69 -3.66 -14.08
C GLY A 419 -18.46 -2.77 -14.10
N GLY A 420 -17.48 -2.97 -13.21
CA GLY A 420 -16.28 -2.14 -13.12
C GLY A 420 -15.03 -2.95 -12.78
N PHE A 421 -13.88 -2.29 -12.80
CA PHE A 421 -12.59 -2.86 -12.41
C PHE A 421 -12.23 -2.41 -11.00
N TYR A 422 -12.05 -3.37 -10.10
CA TYR A 422 -11.81 -3.14 -8.68
C TYR A 422 -10.40 -3.60 -8.29
N TYR A 423 -9.81 -2.92 -7.31
CA TYR A 423 -8.54 -3.33 -6.76
C TYR A 423 -8.64 -4.72 -6.13
N HIS A 424 -7.68 -5.56 -6.47
CA HIS A 424 -7.70 -6.97 -6.10
C HIS A 424 -6.30 -7.50 -5.88
N ALA A 425 -6.20 -8.54 -5.06
CA ALA A 425 -4.99 -9.32 -4.83
C ALA A 425 -5.27 -10.81 -5.06
N TRP A 426 -4.35 -11.48 -5.75
CA TRP A 426 -4.42 -12.90 -6.09
C TRP A 426 -3.01 -13.49 -6.09
N ASN A 427 -2.86 -14.73 -6.56
CA ASN A 427 -1.58 -15.42 -6.57
C ASN A 427 -1.12 -15.84 -7.96
N VAL A 428 0.17 -16.06 -8.08
CA VAL A 428 0.77 -16.80 -9.19
C VAL A 428 1.60 -17.95 -8.60
N LEU A 429 1.35 -19.15 -9.09
CA LEU A 429 1.92 -20.41 -8.60
C LEU A 429 2.81 -21.01 -9.70
N TYR A 430 3.98 -21.51 -9.33
CA TYR A 430 4.89 -22.15 -10.28
C TYR A 430 4.61 -23.65 -10.36
N LEU A 431 4.09 -24.10 -11.50
CA LEU A 431 3.72 -25.50 -11.79
C LEU A 431 4.47 -26.00 -13.04
N GLY A 432 5.78 -25.78 -13.10
CA GLY A 432 6.57 -25.87 -14.35
C GLY A 432 6.47 -24.61 -15.22
N ARG A 433 5.39 -23.84 -15.05
CA ARG A 433 5.23 -22.45 -15.52
C ARG A 433 4.40 -21.66 -14.51
N TRP A 434 4.48 -20.34 -14.57
CA TRP A 434 3.70 -19.45 -13.70
C TRP A 434 2.23 -19.43 -14.13
N ILE A 435 1.34 -19.92 -13.26
CA ILE A 435 -0.11 -19.97 -13.45
C ILE A 435 -0.79 -19.07 -12.41
N THR A 436 -1.63 -18.15 -12.86
CA THR A 436 -2.45 -17.33 -11.95
C THR A 436 -3.49 -18.17 -11.21
N ALA A 437 -3.74 -17.85 -9.95
CA ALA A 437 -4.74 -18.50 -9.11
C ALA A 437 -5.40 -17.47 -8.19
N ASP A 438 -6.72 -17.46 -8.14
CA ASP A 438 -7.51 -16.63 -7.25
C ASP A 438 -8.38 -17.51 -6.35
N SER A 439 -8.01 -17.61 -5.08
CA SER A 439 -8.75 -18.37 -4.08
C SER A 439 -9.99 -17.65 -3.53
N LEU A 440 -10.10 -16.33 -3.67
CA LEU A 440 -11.34 -15.59 -3.35
C LEU A 440 -12.43 -15.92 -4.38
N MET A 441 -12.05 -16.00 -5.66
CA MET A 441 -12.98 -16.29 -6.75
C MET A 441 -13.05 -17.77 -7.13
N GLY A 442 -12.16 -18.62 -6.58
CA GLY A 442 -12.10 -20.06 -6.87
C GLY A 442 -11.62 -20.38 -8.28
N GLN A 443 -10.76 -19.53 -8.85
CA GLN A 443 -10.31 -19.62 -10.23
C GLN A 443 -8.85 -20.08 -10.34
N MET A 444 -8.60 -21.01 -11.27
CA MET A 444 -7.25 -21.41 -11.67
C MET A 444 -7.29 -22.06 -13.08
N PRO A 445 -6.68 -21.46 -14.11
CA PRO A 445 -6.06 -20.14 -14.11
C PRO A 445 -7.12 -19.04 -13.89
N ALA A 446 -6.70 -17.91 -13.31
CA ALA A 446 -7.58 -16.75 -13.16
C ALA A 446 -8.06 -16.24 -14.52
N ASP A 447 -9.25 -15.65 -14.59
CA ASP A 447 -9.77 -15.12 -15.86
C ASP A 447 -8.94 -13.95 -16.41
N VAL A 448 -9.16 -13.58 -17.67
CA VAL A 448 -8.40 -12.52 -18.38
C VAL A 448 -8.68 -11.11 -17.89
N THR A 449 -9.59 -10.93 -16.93
CA THR A 449 -9.90 -9.63 -16.36
C THR A 449 -8.94 -9.23 -15.24
N HIS A 450 -8.08 -10.17 -14.81
CA HIS A 450 -7.01 -9.95 -13.84
C HIS A 450 -5.84 -9.19 -14.46
N ILE A 451 -5.86 -7.86 -14.29
CA ILE A 451 -4.84 -6.94 -14.78
C ILE A 451 -3.83 -6.72 -13.65
N ARG A 452 -2.69 -7.40 -13.71
CA ARG A 452 -1.56 -7.22 -12.79
C ARG A 452 -0.95 -5.84 -12.94
N PHE A 453 -0.77 -5.20 -11.78
CA PHE A 453 0.03 -3.99 -11.64
C PHE A 453 1.33 -4.22 -10.90
N ILE A 454 1.37 -5.17 -9.98
CA ILE A 454 2.56 -5.44 -9.17
C ILE A 454 2.64 -6.92 -8.82
N ARG A 455 3.82 -7.35 -8.40
CA ARG A 455 4.12 -8.71 -7.97
C ARG A 455 5.09 -8.65 -6.79
N GLY A 456 4.78 -9.35 -5.70
CA GLY A 456 5.55 -9.34 -4.47
C GLY A 456 4.67 -9.29 -3.21
N GLY A 457 5.31 -9.12 -2.05
CA GLY A 457 4.61 -9.05 -0.76
C GLY A 457 3.89 -7.72 -0.51
N ALA A 458 3.39 -7.55 0.71
CA ALA A 458 2.65 -6.36 1.16
C ALA A 458 3.46 -5.05 0.99
N ASP A 459 4.79 -5.11 1.06
CA ASP A 459 5.69 -3.97 0.86
C ASP A 459 5.63 -3.39 -0.56
N ARG A 460 5.26 -4.22 -1.55
CA ARG A 460 5.06 -3.81 -2.95
C ARG A 460 3.63 -3.36 -3.21
N GLN A 461 2.66 -3.84 -2.43
CA GLN A 461 1.25 -3.46 -2.56
C GLN A 461 1.00 -1.97 -2.33
N ILE A 462 1.78 -1.35 -1.44
CA ILE A 462 1.72 0.08 -1.21
C ILE A 462 2.16 0.92 -2.43
N ASP A 463 2.90 0.35 -3.40
CA ASP A 463 3.23 1.04 -4.66
C ASP A 463 1.97 1.38 -5.51
N LEU A 464 0.84 0.71 -5.24
CA LEU A 464 -0.44 0.99 -5.91
C LEU A 464 -1.05 2.33 -5.48
N VAL A 465 -0.71 2.86 -4.30
CA VAL A 465 -1.33 4.07 -3.75
C VAL A 465 -1.19 5.26 -4.71
N GLY A 466 -0.08 5.34 -5.45
CA GLY A 466 0.16 6.41 -6.42
C GLY A 466 -0.74 6.38 -7.67
N VAL A 467 -1.40 5.26 -7.96
CA VAL A 467 -2.24 5.06 -9.16
C VAL A 467 -3.72 4.91 -8.85
N ILE A 468 -4.07 4.74 -7.56
CA ILE A 468 -5.46 4.65 -7.09
C ILE A 468 -6.29 5.84 -7.59
N GLY A 469 -7.43 5.54 -8.21
CA GLY A 469 -8.37 6.53 -8.74
C GLY A 469 -7.92 7.28 -9.99
N LYS A 470 -6.69 7.03 -10.49
CA LYS A 470 -6.15 7.66 -11.72
C LYS A 470 -6.27 6.77 -12.95
N VAL A 471 -6.26 5.45 -12.75
CA VAL A 471 -6.32 4.48 -13.85
C VAL A 471 -7.65 4.56 -14.58
N LYS A 472 -7.59 4.58 -15.91
CA LYS A 472 -8.76 4.45 -16.79
C LYS A 472 -8.59 3.26 -17.71
N ILE A 473 -9.65 2.48 -17.85
CA ILE A 473 -9.71 1.30 -18.71
C ILE A 473 -10.75 1.53 -19.80
N HIS A 474 -10.40 1.13 -21.02
CA HIS A 474 -11.32 1.07 -22.15
C HIS A 474 -11.13 -0.26 -22.89
N ILE A 475 -12.09 -1.17 -22.77
CA ILE A 475 -12.06 -2.48 -23.42
C ILE A 475 -12.23 -2.29 -24.93
N LEU A 476 -11.34 -2.93 -25.68
CA LEU A 476 -11.32 -2.95 -27.14
C LEU A 476 -11.90 -4.24 -27.69
N GLU A 477 -11.60 -5.38 -27.05
CA GLU A 477 -11.91 -6.71 -27.58
C GLU A 477 -11.99 -7.76 -26.45
N GLN A 478 -12.92 -8.71 -26.59
CA GLN A 478 -13.16 -9.83 -25.67
C GLN A 478 -13.27 -11.10 -26.52
N LEU A 479 -12.34 -12.06 -26.37
CA LEU A 479 -12.27 -13.30 -27.16
C LEU A 479 -12.21 -14.54 -26.27
#